data_AF-A0AAD2HI45-F1
#
_entry.id   AF-A0AAD2HI45-F1
#
_cell.length_a   1.000
_cell.length_b   1.000
_cell.length_c   1.000
_cell.angle_alpha   90.00
_cell.angle_beta   90.00
_cell.angle_gamma   90.00
#
_symmetry.space_group_name_H-M   'P 1'
#
loop_
_entity.id
_entity.type
_entity.pdbx_description
1 polymer ?
#
loop_
_entity_poly.entity_id
_entity_poly.type
_entity_poly.pdbx_seq_one_letter_code
_entity_poly.pdbx_strand_id
1 'polypeptide(L)'
;MSESESSAVALEEPGTDSPRGREESDAASAPSEETGSEPQLEASADANDAPDHEPPPSTEALPVAAPEYPWLYMNSTLDACFQDAEADLTERTKQVTLEDVEPQVPPDGEQPHPLQFYNEMETDKLAPALMQAFLAHGDACTSLEADVMQLAMCPPEQDPDFPMRQYDDMLEKLENLQDEYDDLQASITMLIQAPDPSSKDEDADGVARSQLVRVFSACLPVLQARAANLEMAQQLLEGTRENMIMSLHMESMEFTDEEDEERFIASI
;
A
#
# COMPACT_ATOMS: atom_id res chain seq x y z
N MET A 1 -48.64 -23.41 25.38
CA MET A 1 -48.42 -24.78 24.91
C MET A 1 -48.83 -24.82 23.45
N SER A 2 -47.89 -24.47 22.58
CA SER A 2 -48.05 -24.53 21.13
C SER A 2 -46.73 -25.09 20.63
N GLU A 3 -46.78 -26.34 20.22
CA GLU A 3 -45.68 -27.10 19.63
C GLU A 3 -45.45 -26.51 18.23
N SER A 4 -44.21 -26.16 17.92
CA SER A 4 -43.81 -25.77 16.56
C SER A 4 -42.77 -26.78 16.09
N GLU A 5 -43.20 -27.56 15.12
CA GLU A 5 -42.49 -28.67 14.50
C GLU A 5 -41.21 -28.21 13.81
N SER A 6 -40.13 -28.90 14.15
CA SER A 6 -38.81 -28.77 13.60
C SER A 6 -38.75 -29.46 12.24
N SER A 7 -38.75 -28.68 11.16
CA SER A 7 -38.58 -29.19 9.79
C SER A 7 -37.09 -29.19 9.43
N ALA A 8 -36.48 -30.37 9.50
CA ALA A 8 -35.13 -30.63 9.01
C ALA A 8 -35.14 -30.68 7.47
N VAL A 9 -34.41 -29.76 6.84
CA VAL A 9 -34.13 -29.79 5.40
C VAL A 9 -32.70 -30.28 5.24
N ALA A 10 -32.56 -31.47 4.65
CA ALA A 10 -31.29 -32.04 4.24
C ALA A 10 -30.76 -31.27 3.02
N LEU A 11 -29.58 -30.66 3.16
CA LEU A 11 -28.79 -30.18 2.02
C LEU A 11 -27.94 -31.35 1.51
N GLU A 12 -28.26 -31.81 0.31
CA GLU A 12 -27.35 -32.64 -0.50
C GLU A 12 -26.30 -31.72 -1.14
N GLU A 13 -25.02 -32.05 -0.95
CA GLU A 13 -23.91 -31.36 -1.61
C GLU A 13 -23.70 -31.94 -3.02
N PRO A 14 -23.66 -31.10 -4.08
CA PRO A 14 -23.23 -31.53 -5.40
C PRO A 14 -21.70 -31.47 -5.50
N GLY A 15 -21.07 -32.65 -5.59
CA GLY A 15 -19.65 -32.79 -5.87
C GLY A 15 -19.26 -32.19 -7.23
N THR A 16 -18.24 -31.34 -7.22
CA THR A 16 -17.54 -30.86 -8.42
C THR A 16 -16.19 -31.54 -8.52
N ASP A 17 -16.20 -32.63 -9.28
CA ASP A 17 -15.04 -33.25 -9.91
C ASP A 17 -14.56 -32.29 -11.02
N SER A 18 -13.33 -31.76 -10.90
CA SER A 18 -12.73 -30.96 -11.97
C SER A 18 -11.25 -31.33 -12.15
N PRO A 19 -10.86 -31.80 -13.35
CA PRO A 19 -9.56 -32.41 -13.57
C PRO A 19 -8.45 -31.39 -13.83
N ARG A 20 -7.32 -31.71 -13.18
CA ARG A 20 -5.95 -31.24 -13.35
C ARG A 20 -5.52 -31.15 -14.83
N GLY A 21 -5.49 -29.95 -15.38
CA GLY A 21 -4.83 -29.60 -16.65
C GLY A 21 -3.44 -29.02 -16.39
N ARG A 22 -2.41 -29.82 -16.66
CA ARG A 22 -0.99 -29.45 -16.64
C ARG A 22 -0.61 -29.05 -18.07
N GLU A 23 -0.41 -27.75 -18.31
CA GLU A 23 0.19 -27.27 -19.56
C GLU A 23 1.63 -26.83 -19.27
N GLU A 24 2.55 -27.72 -19.65
CA GLU A 24 3.96 -27.41 -19.90
C GLU A 24 4.05 -26.42 -21.06
N SER A 25 4.62 -25.24 -20.82
CA SER A 25 5.11 -24.35 -21.87
C SER A 25 6.62 -24.19 -21.72
N ASP A 26 7.31 -25.12 -22.37
CA ASP A 26 8.71 -25.02 -22.77
C ASP A 26 8.77 -24.19 -24.06
N ALA A 27 9.44 -23.02 -24.04
CA ALA A 27 10.11 -22.45 -25.21
C ALA A 27 10.86 -21.14 -24.85
N ALA A 28 12.19 -21.29 -24.74
CA ALA A 28 13.21 -20.51 -25.45
C ALA A 28 13.01 -18.99 -25.65
N SER A 29 13.95 -18.18 -25.13
CA SER A 29 14.93 -17.47 -25.99
C SER A 29 15.93 -16.63 -25.21
N ALA A 30 17.20 -17.01 -25.39
CA ALA A 30 18.42 -16.23 -25.60
C ALA A 30 18.87 -15.09 -24.63
N PRO A 31 20.19 -15.02 -24.34
CA PRO A 31 20.82 -13.94 -23.60
C PRO A 31 21.16 -12.76 -24.54
N SER A 32 20.78 -11.55 -24.15
CA SER A 32 21.32 -10.32 -24.76
C SER A 32 22.61 -9.94 -24.05
N GLU A 33 23.72 -10.17 -24.75
CA GLU A 33 24.98 -9.45 -24.54
C GLU A 33 24.79 -8.00 -25.00
N GLU A 34 24.81 -7.03 -24.09
CA GLU A 34 25.04 -5.63 -24.44
C GLU A 34 26.24 -5.07 -23.68
N THR A 35 27.37 -5.13 -24.40
CA THR A 35 28.33 -4.04 -24.63
C THR A 35 28.52 -3.02 -23.52
N GLY A 36 29.67 -3.15 -22.85
CA GLY A 36 30.23 -2.11 -22.00
C GLY A 36 30.44 -0.79 -22.74
N SER A 37 30.04 0.29 -22.08
CA SER A 37 30.49 1.65 -22.37
C SER A 37 31.31 2.11 -21.18
N GLU A 38 32.63 2.10 -21.37
CA GLU A 38 33.65 2.64 -20.48
C GLU A 38 33.67 4.17 -20.65
N PRO A 39 33.41 4.98 -19.60
CA PRO A 39 33.59 6.42 -19.70
C PRO A 39 35.07 6.78 -19.52
N GLN A 40 35.66 7.36 -20.57
CA GLN A 40 36.99 7.97 -20.54
C GLN A 40 37.04 9.12 -19.53
N LEU A 41 37.94 8.99 -18.56
CA LEU A 41 38.42 10.05 -17.69
C LEU A 41 39.28 11.03 -18.49
N GLU A 42 38.73 12.21 -18.82
CA GLU A 42 39.54 13.34 -19.23
C GLU A 42 40.00 14.14 -18.00
N ALA A 43 41.32 14.11 -17.80
CA ALA A 43 42.01 14.97 -16.86
C ALA A 43 41.90 16.43 -17.31
N SER A 44 41.39 17.29 -16.43
CA SER A 44 41.61 18.73 -16.50
C SER A 44 42.06 19.22 -15.13
N ALA A 45 43.37 19.39 -15.03
CA ALA A 45 44.00 20.20 -14.02
C ALA A 45 43.71 21.66 -14.32
N ASP A 46 43.16 22.40 -13.37
CA ASP A 46 43.55 23.79 -13.22
C ASP A 46 43.52 24.20 -11.75
N ALA A 47 44.64 24.76 -11.32
CA ALA A 47 44.90 25.20 -9.97
C ALA A 47 44.27 26.58 -9.78
N ASN A 48 43.35 26.72 -8.84
CA ASN A 48 43.10 28.02 -8.23
C ASN A 48 42.95 27.88 -6.71
N ASP A 49 43.88 28.57 -6.08
CA ASP A 49 44.18 28.74 -4.68
C ASP A 49 43.21 29.77 -4.06
N ALA A 50 42.33 29.35 -3.13
CA ALA A 50 41.70 30.14 -2.04
C ALA A 50 40.60 29.32 -1.31
N PRO A 51 40.12 29.79 -0.13
CA PRO A 51 40.49 29.38 1.23
C PRO A 51 39.59 28.27 1.83
N ASP A 52 40.11 27.61 2.88
CA ASP A 52 39.47 26.60 3.76
C ASP A 52 37.94 26.71 3.88
N HIS A 53 37.24 25.91 3.08
CA HIS A 53 35.90 25.44 3.36
C HIS A 53 35.97 23.91 3.36
N GLU A 54 35.66 23.31 4.50
CA GLU A 54 35.54 21.87 4.66
C GLU A 54 34.54 21.33 3.62
N PRO A 55 34.99 20.54 2.63
CA PRO A 55 34.13 20.08 1.55
C PRO A 55 33.08 19.12 2.13
N PRO A 56 31.82 19.17 1.66
CA PRO A 56 30.84 18.16 2.02
C PRO A 56 31.39 16.78 1.64
N PRO A 57 31.14 15.73 2.45
CA PRO A 57 31.66 14.40 2.20
C PRO A 57 31.28 13.95 0.78
N SER A 58 32.28 13.89 -0.11
CA SER A 58 32.08 13.56 -1.50
C SER A 58 31.71 12.09 -1.64
N THR A 59 30.68 11.84 -2.45
CA THR A 59 30.06 10.56 -2.79
C THR A 59 31.03 9.56 -3.45
N GLU A 60 32.29 9.96 -3.69
CA GLU A 60 33.35 9.16 -4.34
C GLU A 60 33.90 8.00 -3.50
N ALA A 61 33.54 7.88 -2.20
CA ALA A 61 33.96 6.74 -1.37
C ALA A 61 33.08 5.49 -1.52
N LEU A 62 31.93 5.58 -2.20
CA LEU A 62 30.96 4.48 -2.33
C LEU A 62 31.23 3.39 -3.39
N PRO A 63 31.99 3.60 -4.49
CA PRO A 63 32.14 2.56 -5.51
C PRO A 63 33.00 1.37 -5.07
N VAL A 64 33.76 1.50 -3.97
CA VAL A 64 34.61 0.42 -3.44
C VAL A 64 33.84 -0.55 -2.52
N ALA A 65 32.73 -0.11 -1.91
CA ALA A 65 31.92 -0.93 -1.00
C ALA A 65 30.71 -1.62 -1.67
N ALA A 66 30.42 -1.29 -2.94
CA ALA A 66 29.30 -1.83 -3.69
C ALA A 66 29.23 -3.38 -3.75
N PRO A 67 30.33 -4.15 -3.87
CA PRO A 67 30.24 -5.61 -3.91
C PRO A 67 29.99 -6.25 -2.52
N GLU A 68 30.28 -5.54 -1.43
CA GLU A 68 30.15 -6.10 -0.07
C GLU A 68 28.76 -5.84 0.51
N TYR A 69 28.12 -4.72 0.14
CA TYR A 69 26.78 -4.36 0.60
C TYR A 69 25.90 -3.77 -0.52
N PRO A 70 25.41 -4.59 -1.46
CA PRO A 70 24.57 -4.13 -2.57
C PRO A 70 23.31 -3.36 -2.14
N TRP A 71 22.72 -3.72 -1.00
CA TRP A 71 21.52 -3.06 -0.47
C TRP A 71 21.79 -1.63 0.03
N LEU A 72 22.96 -1.37 0.64
CA LEU A 72 23.36 -0.02 1.04
C LEU A 72 23.57 0.89 -0.17
N TYR A 73 24.17 0.34 -1.23
CA TYR A 73 24.36 1.05 -2.49
C TYR A 73 23.01 1.39 -3.16
N MET A 74 22.06 0.44 -3.19
CA MET A 74 20.72 0.71 -3.71
C MET A 74 20.00 1.79 -2.90
N ASN A 75 20.03 1.73 -1.57
CA ASN A 75 19.43 2.76 -0.73
C ASN A 75 20.07 4.13 -0.96
N SER A 76 21.40 4.21 -1.03
CA SER A 76 22.11 5.47 -1.31
C SER A 76 21.79 6.03 -2.70
N THR A 77 21.60 5.16 -3.71
CA THR A 77 21.25 5.59 -5.07
C THR A 77 19.81 6.07 -5.13
N LEU A 78 18.88 5.40 -4.43
CA LEU A 78 17.49 5.82 -4.32
C LEU A 78 17.37 7.17 -3.59
N ASP A 79 18.10 7.36 -2.47
CA ASP A 79 18.14 8.63 -1.75
C ASP A 79 18.63 9.78 -2.64
N ALA A 80 19.65 9.55 -3.46
CA ALA A 80 20.13 10.55 -4.42
C ALA A 80 19.05 10.89 -5.46
N CYS A 81 18.37 9.90 -6.02
CA CYS A 81 17.27 10.12 -6.96
C CYS A 81 16.10 10.92 -6.33
N PHE A 82 15.77 10.66 -5.05
CA PHE A 82 14.73 11.42 -4.35
C PHE A 82 15.14 12.87 -4.09
N GLN A 83 16.40 13.11 -3.71
CA GLN A 83 16.91 14.47 -3.51
C GLN A 83 16.92 15.27 -4.82
N ASP A 84 17.32 14.65 -5.93
CA ASP A 84 17.30 15.27 -7.26
C ASP A 84 15.87 15.61 -7.69
N ALA A 85 14.93 14.68 -7.48
CA ALA A 85 13.52 14.91 -7.78
C ALA A 85 12.90 16.02 -6.90
N GLU A 86 13.25 16.07 -5.61
CA GLU A 86 12.81 17.12 -4.69
C GLU A 86 13.38 18.49 -5.07
N ALA A 87 14.65 18.54 -5.51
CA ALA A 87 15.28 19.75 -6.03
C ALA A 87 14.59 20.25 -7.31
N ASP A 88 14.27 19.37 -8.26
CA ASP A 88 13.54 19.73 -9.48
C ASP A 88 12.12 20.25 -9.16
N LEU A 89 11.42 19.59 -8.23
CA LEU A 89 10.07 19.96 -7.84
C LEU A 89 10.04 21.31 -7.09
N THR A 90 11.02 21.56 -6.23
CA THR A 90 11.18 22.87 -5.57
C THR A 90 11.58 23.96 -6.55
N GLU A 91 12.40 23.68 -7.56
CA GLU A 91 12.69 24.63 -8.64
C GLU A 91 11.43 24.93 -9.47
N ARG A 92 10.67 23.92 -9.85
CA ARG A 92 9.41 24.08 -10.60
C ARG A 92 8.37 24.85 -9.80
N THR A 93 8.28 24.61 -8.50
CA THR A 93 7.40 25.37 -7.60
C THR A 93 7.84 26.84 -7.53
N LYS A 94 9.15 27.11 -7.43
CA LYS A 94 9.68 28.48 -7.48
C LYS A 94 9.41 29.16 -8.82
N GLN A 95 9.55 28.45 -9.94
CA GLN A 95 9.22 28.96 -11.27
C GLN A 95 7.74 29.30 -11.38
N VAL A 96 6.84 28.42 -10.91
CA VAL A 96 5.40 28.73 -10.84
C VAL A 96 5.14 29.93 -9.95
N THR A 97 5.83 30.07 -8.81
CA THR A 97 5.66 31.22 -7.90
C THR A 97 6.21 32.54 -8.49
N LEU A 98 7.19 32.49 -9.39
CA LEU A 98 7.78 33.66 -10.05
C LEU A 98 7.06 34.03 -11.35
N GLU A 99 6.48 33.05 -12.04
CA GLU A 99 5.63 33.25 -13.22
C GLU A 99 4.16 33.50 -12.86
N ASP A 100 3.75 33.36 -11.59
CA ASP A 100 2.47 33.87 -11.09
C ASP A 100 2.52 35.40 -10.99
N VAL A 101 2.37 36.02 -12.15
CA VAL A 101 1.27 36.94 -12.44
C VAL A 101 0.96 37.93 -11.31
N GLU A 102 1.46 39.15 -11.47
CA GLU A 102 0.76 40.38 -11.07
C GLU A 102 -0.74 40.14 -11.19
N PRO A 103 -1.52 40.13 -10.08
CA PRO A 103 -2.89 39.70 -10.13
C PRO A 103 -3.65 40.65 -11.04
N GLN A 104 -3.86 40.24 -12.30
CA GLN A 104 -5.04 40.65 -13.04
C GLN A 104 -6.20 40.08 -12.26
N VAL A 105 -6.62 40.83 -11.24
CA VAL A 105 -7.96 40.79 -10.68
C VAL A 105 -8.87 40.99 -11.90
N PRO A 106 -9.55 39.96 -12.43
CA PRO A 106 -10.66 40.23 -13.31
C PRO A 106 -11.61 41.13 -12.51
N PRO A 107 -11.90 42.35 -13.00
CA PRO A 107 -12.84 43.22 -12.33
C PRO A 107 -14.21 42.56 -12.45
N ASP A 108 -14.75 42.14 -11.31
CA ASP A 108 -16.09 41.59 -11.13
C ASP A 108 -16.43 40.24 -11.78
N GLY A 109 -16.68 39.27 -10.91
CA GLY A 109 -17.55 38.12 -11.14
C GLY A 109 -16.86 36.95 -11.83
N GLU A 110 -16.74 35.75 -11.29
CA GLU A 110 -17.36 35.10 -10.15
C GLU A 110 -16.30 34.08 -9.72
N GLN A 111 -15.66 34.26 -8.55
CA GLN A 111 -14.96 33.12 -7.97
C GLN A 111 -16.04 32.10 -7.63
N PRO A 112 -16.01 30.88 -8.20
CA PRO A 112 -16.98 29.85 -7.85
C PRO A 112 -16.88 29.62 -6.35
N HIS A 113 -17.90 30.07 -5.62
CA HIS A 113 -17.93 29.94 -4.17
C HIS A 113 -17.87 28.44 -3.86
N PRO A 114 -16.85 27.92 -3.17
CA PRO A 114 -16.82 26.52 -2.78
C PRO A 114 -18.10 26.14 -2.01
N LEU A 115 -18.70 27.09 -1.28
CA LEU A 115 -20.00 26.91 -0.63
C LEU A 115 -21.17 26.60 -1.58
N GLN A 116 -21.19 27.15 -2.81
CA GLN A 116 -22.23 26.85 -3.79
C GLN A 116 -22.09 25.42 -4.31
N PHE A 117 -20.86 24.96 -4.51
CA PHE A 117 -20.58 23.56 -4.85
C PHE A 117 -21.06 22.58 -3.76
N TYR A 118 -20.85 22.92 -2.48
CA TYR A 118 -21.37 22.10 -1.37
C TYR A 118 -22.91 22.12 -1.28
N ASN A 119 -23.56 23.24 -1.57
CA ASN A 119 -25.03 23.33 -1.63
C ASN A 119 -25.62 22.55 -2.84
N GLU A 120 -24.94 22.53 -3.98
CA GLU A 120 -25.35 21.73 -5.14
C GLU A 120 -25.15 20.22 -4.86
N MET A 121 -24.08 19.84 -4.15
CA MET A 121 -23.89 18.46 -3.68
C MET A 121 -24.95 17.97 -2.68
N GLU A 122 -25.71 18.83 -2.01
CA GLU A 122 -26.81 18.37 -1.13
C GLU A 122 -27.92 17.64 -1.90
N THR A 123 -28.03 17.86 -3.22
CA THR A 123 -28.97 17.11 -4.06
C THR A 123 -28.54 15.64 -4.24
N ASP A 124 -27.25 15.34 -4.13
CA ASP A 124 -26.69 13.99 -4.18
C ASP A 124 -26.00 13.65 -2.84
N LYS A 125 -26.83 13.38 -1.84
CA LYS A 125 -26.41 12.99 -0.46
C LYS A 125 -25.40 11.83 -0.44
N LEU A 126 -25.30 11.08 -1.54
CA LEU A 126 -24.38 9.97 -1.69
C LEU A 126 -22.92 10.45 -1.78
N ALA A 127 -22.64 11.54 -2.50
CA ALA A 127 -21.26 11.97 -2.76
C ALA A 127 -20.51 12.41 -1.49
N PRO A 128 -21.07 13.27 -0.59
CA PRO A 128 -20.41 13.58 0.66
C PRO A 128 -20.21 12.36 1.57
N ALA A 129 -21.19 11.45 1.60
CA ALA A 129 -21.09 10.22 2.39
C ALA A 129 -19.99 9.28 1.87
N LEU A 130 -19.89 9.11 0.55
CA LEU A 130 -18.82 8.31 -0.07
C LEU A 130 -17.44 8.92 0.15
N MET A 131 -17.32 10.25 0.04
CA MET A 131 -16.05 10.91 0.32
C MET A 131 -15.65 10.73 1.79
N GLN A 132 -16.60 10.83 2.73
CA GLN A 132 -16.34 10.57 4.14
C GLN A 132 -15.93 9.11 4.39
N ALA A 133 -16.62 8.15 3.77
CA ALA A 133 -16.28 6.73 3.86
C ALA A 133 -14.87 6.46 3.30
N PHE A 134 -14.51 7.06 2.17
CA PHE A 134 -13.17 6.96 1.57
C PHE A 134 -12.05 7.48 2.48
N LEU A 135 -12.29 8.59 3.18
CA LEU A 135 -11.32 9.15 4.12
C LEU A 135 -11.20 8.27 5.36
N ALA A 136 -12.34 7.86 5.96
CA ALA A 136 -12.37 7.01 7.13
C ALA A 136 -11.71 5.64 6.87
N HIS A 137 -11.98 5.03 5.72
CA HIS A 137 -11.33 3.79 5.28
C HIS A 137 -9.81 3.98 5.15
N GLY A 138 -9.37 5.11 4.59
CA GLY A 138 -7.94 5.44 4.50
C GLY A 138 -7.24 5.54 5.86
N ASP A 139 -7.86 6.23 6.81
CA ASP A 139 -7.32 6.35 8.17
C ASP A 139 -7.25 4.98 8.87
N ALA A 140 -8.27 4.14 8.68
CA ALA A 140 -8.31 2.78 9.22
C ALA A 140 -7.23 1.88 8.61
N CYS A 141 -7.02 1.91 7.29
CA CYS A 141 -5.92 1.22 6.63
C CYS A 141 -4.57 1.62 7.22
N THR A 142 -4.28 2.93 7.31
CA THR A 142 -3.00 3.41 7.84
C THR A 142 -2.77 3.01 9.29
N SER A 143 -3.81 3.06 10.14
CA SER A 143 -3.70 2.59 11.52
C SER A 143 -3.43 1.09 11.59
N LEU A 144 -4.15 0.28 10.81
CA LEU A 144 -4.02 -1.17 10.86
C LEU A 144 -2.69 -1.65 10.28
N GLU A 145 -2.20 -1.03 9.20
CA GLU A 145 -0.87 -1.30 8.63
C GLU A 145 0.24 -1.09 9.68
N ALA A 146 0.15 0.00 10.46
CA ALA A 146 1.10 0.28 11.53
C ALA A 146 1.04 -0.78 12.65
N ASP A 147 -0.17 -1.17 13.06
CA ASP A 147 -0.39 -2.21 14.07
C ASP A 147 0.14 -3.58 13.61
N VAL A 148 -0.08 -3.95 12.34
CA VAL A 148 0.45 -5.18 11.75
C VAL A 148 1.97 -5.17 11.73
N MET A 149 2.60 -4.07 11.31
CA MET A 149 4.06 -3.95 11.34
C MET A 149 4.61 -4.06 12.77
N GLN A 150 3.97 -3.42 13.74
CA GLN A 150 4.38 -3.49 15.14
C GLN A 150 4.30 -4.93 15.65
N LEU A 151 3.19 -5.62 15.38
CA LEU A 151 3.00 -7.01 15.77
C LEU A 151 4.03 -7.93 15.11
N ALA A 152 4.35 -7.70 13.83
CA ALA A 152 5.36 -8.48 13.09
C ALA A 152 6.80 -8.25 13.59
N MET A 153 7.10 -7.07 14.13
CA MET A 153 8.41 -6.73 14.68
C MET A 153 8.59 -7.13 16.14
N CYS A 154 7.50 -7.36 16.87
CA CYS A 154 7.55 -7.80 18.26
C CYS A 154 7.96 -9.28 18.31
N PRO A 155 9.12 -9.63 18.90
CA PRO A 155 9.45 -11.02 19.12
C PRO A 155 8.40 -11.64 20.04
N PRO A 156 8.16 -12.95 19.95
CA PRO A 156 7.26 -13.66 20.85
C PRO A 156 7.83 -13.61 22.28
N GLU A 157 7.52 -12.55 23.04
CA GLU A 157 7.91 -12.42 24.43
C GLU A 157 7.06 -13.35 25.29
N GLN A 158 7.70 -14.37 25.88
CA GLN A 158 7.43 -15.19 27.09
C GLN A 158 6.01 -15.66 27.46
N ASP A 159 4.94 -15.13 26.89
CA ASP A 159 3.60 -15.65 27.06
C ASP A 159 3.29 -16.57 25.88
N PRO A 160 3.25 -17.90 26.09
CA PRO A 160 3.04 -18.87 25.00
C PRO A 160 1.62 -18.82 24.41
N ASP A 161 0.63 -18.28 25.15
CA ASP A 161 -0.78 -18.33 24.76
C ASP A 161 -1.34 -16.98 24.27
N PHE A 162 -0.71 -15.87 24.65
CA PHE A 162 -1.12 -14.50 24.30
C PHE A 162 -0.92 -14.06 22.83
N PRO A 163 0.09 -14.54 22.07
CA PRO A 163 0.41 -14.00 20.74
C PRO A 163 -0.59 -14.45 19.68
N MET A 164 -0.99 -15.73 19.67
CA MET A 164 -1.78 -16.31 18.56
C MET A 164 -3.14 -15.64 18.37
N ARG A 165 -3.83 -15.29 19.46
CA ARG A 165 -5.11 -14.59 19.39
C ARG A 165 -4.98 -13.22 18.76
N GLN A 166 -3.88 -12.50 19.00
CA GLN A 166 -3.68 -11.19 18.40
C GLN A 166 -3.49 -11.27 16.89
N TYR A 167 -2.80 -12.30 16.40
CA TYR A 167 -2.70 -12.56 14.96
C TYR A 167 -4.08 -12.83 14.36
N ASP A 168 -4.87 -13.71 14.97
CA ASP A 168 -6.21 -14.05 14.49
C ASP A 168 -7.14 -12.82 14.50
N ASP A 169 -7.16 -12.04 15.59
CA ASP A 169 -7.94 -10.80 15.71
C ASP A 169 -7.53 -9.76 14.65
N MET A 170 -6.24 -9.67 14.34
CA MET A 170 -5.70 -8.71 13.37
C MET A 170 -5.98 -9.15 11.93
N LEU A 171 -5.96 -10.46 11.65
CA LEU A 171 -6.38 -11.02 10.35
C LEU A 171 -7.87 -10.76 10.10
N GLU A 172 -8.73 -10.93 11.11
CA GLU A 172 -10.16 -10.62 11.01
C GLU A 172 -10.38 -9.13 10.70
N LYS A 173 -9.62 -8.22 11.31
CA LYS A 173 -9.68 -6.77 11.00
C LYS A 173 -9.24 -6.47 9.56
N LEU A 174 -8.21 -7.15 9.06
CA LEU A 174 -7.74 -6.99 7.68
C LEU A 174 -8.81 -7.45 6.69
N GLU A 175 -9.45 -8.59 6.94
CA GLU A 175 -10.56 -9.12 6.12
C GLU A 175 -11.75 -8.14 6.10
N ASN A 176 -12.18 -7.65 7.27
CA ASN A 176 -13.26 -6.66 7.35
C ASN A 176 -12.95 -5.37 6.55
N LEU A 177 -11.70 -4.89 6.58
CA LEU A 177 -11.30 -3.71 5.81
C LEU A 177 -11.22 -3.96 4.29
N GLN A 178 -10.96 -5.20 3.87
CA GLN A 178 -11.04 -5.62 2.47
C GLN A 178 -12.52 -5.66 2.01
N ASP A 179 -13.42 -6.18 2.83
CA ASP A 179 -14.87 -6.13 2.55
C ASP A 179 -15.36 -4.68 2.43
N GLU A 180 -14.96 -3.79 3.36
CA GLU A 180 -15.27 -2.35 3.29
C GLU A 180 -14.70 -1.69 2.02
N TYR A 181 -13.50 -2.10 1.60
CA TYR A 181 -12.90 -1.66 0.34
C TYR A 181 -13.75 -2.05 -0.86
N ASP A 182 -14.21 -3.30 -0.94
CA ASP A 182 -15.01 -3.81 -2.06
C ASP A 182 -16.35 -3.09 -2.15
N ASP A 183 -17.02 -2.88 -1.01
CA ASP A 183 -18.28 -2.13 -0.91
C ASP A 183 -18.10 -0.66 -1.34
N LEU A 184 -17.02 -0.02 -0.90
CA LEU A 184 -16.71 1.36 -1.26
C LEU A 184 -16.35 1.49 -2.74
N GLN A 185 -15.53 0.57 -3.27
CA GLN A 185 -15.16 0.54 -4.68
C GLN A 185 -16.39 0.33 -5.57
N ALA A 186 -17.27 -0.60 -5.20
CA ALA A 186 -18.53 -0.84 -5.91
C ALA A 186 -19.43 0.40 -5.91
N SER A 187 -19.54 1.07 -4.77
CA SER A 187 -20.36 2.28 -4.63
C SER A 187 -19.81 3.46 -5.46
N ILE A 188 -18.50 3.67 -5.45
CA ILE A 188 -17.83 4.68 -6.29
C ILE A 188 -18.00 4.35 -7.77
N THR A 189 -17.81 3.09 -8.15
CA THR A 189 -17.97 2.64 -9.55
C THR A 189 -19.40 2.82 -10.03
N MET A 190 -20.39 2.52 -9.19
CA MET A 190 -21.80 2.74 -9.48
C MET A 190 -22.11 4.23 -9.69
N LEU A 191 -21.55 5.12 -8.86
CA LEU A 191 -21.72 6.57 -9.02
C LEU A 191 -21.13 7.08 -10.34
N ILE A 192 -19.95 6.58 -10.72
CA ILE A 192 -19.26 6.95 -11.97
C ILE A 192 -20.03 6.42 -13.20
N GLN A 193 -20.56 5.19 -13.13
CA GLN A 193 -21.25 4.54 -14.24
C GLN A 193 -22.72 4.95 -14.37
N ALA A 194 -23.30 5.56 -13.34
CA ALA A 194 -24.69 5.98 -13.38
C ALA A 194 -24.90 6.87 -14.63
N PRO A 195 -25.91 6.58 -15.47
CA PRO A 195 -26.20 7.40 -16.64
C PRO A 195 -26.62 8.81 -16.19
N ASP A 196 -26.29 9.81 -16.99
CA ASP A 196 -26.69 11.19 -16.74
C ASP A 196 -28.19 11.36 -17.06
N PRO A 197 -29.10 11.48 -16.06
CA PRO A 197 -30.51 11.64 -16.30
C PRO A 197 -30.82 13.02 -16.88
N SER A 198 -29.86 13.97 -16.88
CA SER A 198 -30.06 15.37 -17.27
C SER A 198 -29.80 15.66 -18.75
N SER A 199 -29.62 14.64 -19.61
CA SER A 199 -29.29 14.82 -21.04
C SER A 199 -30.31 15.59 -21.90
N LYS A 200 -31.34 16.21 -21.32
CA LYS A 200 -32.37 16.98 -22.05
C LYS A 200 -32.45 18.45 -21.67
N ASP A 201 -31.89 18.89 -20.55
CA ASP A 201 -31.91 20.29 -20.15
C ASP A 201 -30.47 20.70 -19.79
N GLU A 202 -29.94 21.75 -20.43
CA GLU A 202 -28.59 22.31 -20.23
C GLU A 202 -28.47 23.05 -18.89
N ASP A 203 -28.85 22.38 -17.81
CA ASP A 203 -28.89 22.95 -16.47
C ASP A 203 -27.55 22.76 -15.73
N ALA A 204 -27.30 23.65 -14.76
CA ALA A 204 -26.07 23.74 -13.97
C ALA A 204 -25.67 22.42 -13.27
N ASP A 205 -26.65 21.55 -12.97
CA ASP A 205 -26.46 20.26 -12.29
C ASP A 205 -25.51 19.30 -13.04
N GLY A 206 -25.50 19.35 -14.38
CA GLY A 206 -24.61 18.51 -15.19
C GLY A 206 -23.13 18.82 -14.98
N VAL A 207 -22.80 20.10 -14.71
CA VAL A 207 -21.42 20.53 -14.47
C VAL A 207 -20.91 19.98 -13.14
N ALA A 208 -21.70 20.11 -12.06
CA ALA A 208 -21.35 19.60 -10.73
C ALA A 208 -21.11 18.08 -10.76
N ARG A 209 -22.01 17.33 -11.41
CA ARG A 209 -21.85 15.88 -11.56
C ARG A 209 -20.59 15.49 -12.33
N SER A 210 -20.30 16.19 -13.43
CA SER A 210 -19.08 15.91 -14.22
C SER A 210 -17.80 16.10 -13.39
N GLN A 211 -17.80 17.05 -12.45
CA GLN A 211 -16.68 17.26 -11.54
C GLN A 211 -16.61 16.14 -10.49
N LEU A 212 -17.73 15.72 -9.91
CA LEU A 212 -17.77 14.58 -8.98
C LEU A 212 -17.24 13.30 -9.62
N VAL A 213 -17.67 13.00 -10.84
CA VAL A 213 -17.19 11.82 -11.58
C VAL A 213 -15.66 11.87 -11.74
N ARG A 214 -15.09 13.05 -12.05
CA ARG A 214 -13.62 13.20 -12.15
C ARG A 214 -12.93 12.99 -10.80
N VAL A 215 -13.47 13.57 -9.72
CA VAL A 215 -12.90 13.42 -8.36
C VAL A 215 -12.91 11.95 -7.95
N PHE A 216 -14.05 11.27 -8.03
CA PHE A 216 -14.17 9.87 -7.65
C PHE A 216 -13.39 8.92 -8.57
N SER A 217 -13.27 9.24 -9.86
CA SER A 217 -12.39 8.50 -10.77
C SER A 217 -10.92 8.60 -10.38
N ALA A 218 -10.49 9.72 -9.80
CA ALA A 218 -9.13 9.89 -9.29
C ALA A 218 -8.91 9.17 -7.94
N CYS A 219 -9.97 8.90 -7.17
CA CYS A 219 -9.89 8.14 -5.92
C CYS A 219 -9.69 6.64 -6.15
N LEU A 220 -10.15 6.08 -7.27
CA LEU A 220 -10.09 4.63 -7.53
C LEU A 220 -8.66 4.06 -7.51
N PRO A 221 -7.65 4.65 -8.20
CA PRO A 221 -6.28 4.14 -8.12
C PRO A 221 -5.69 4.19 -6.70
N VAL A 222 -6.04 5.21 -5.91
CA VAL A 222 -5.60 5.33 -4.52
C VAL A 222 -6.21 4.21 -3.68
N LEU A 223 -7.48 3.94 -3.88
CA LEU A 223 -8.18 2.85 -3.19
C LEU A 223 -7.55 1.49 -3.54
N GLN A 224 -7.28 1.25 -4.83
CA GLN A 224 -6.63 0.01 -5.30
C GLN A 224 -5.23 -0.19 -4.70
N ALA A 225 -4.44 0.89 -4.60
CA ALA A 225 -3.13 0.82 -3.95
C ALA A 225 -3.25 0.44 -2.46
N ARG A 226 -4.26 0.95 -1.76
CA ARG A 226 -4.54 0.57 -0.36
C ARG A 226 -4.94 -0.90 -0.23
N ALA A 227 -5.76 -1.42 -1.13
CA ALA A 227 -6.10 -2.85 -1.12
C ALA A 227 -4.86 -3.74 -1.28
N ALA A 228 -3.96 -3.39 -2.20
CA ALA A 228 -2.69 -4.11 -2.35
C ALA A 228 -1.82 -4.04 -1.08
N ASN A 229 -1.81 -2.90 -0.38
CA ASN A 229 -1.11 -2.78 0.91
C ASN A 229 -1.73 -3.67 1.99
N LEU A 230 -3.07 -3.72 2.09
CA LEU A 230 -3.77 -4.61 3.03
C LEU A 230 -3.46 -6.08 2.74
N GLU A 231 -3.40 -6.48 1.47
CA GLU A 231 -3.01 -7.84 1.06
C GLU A 231 -1.56 -8.15 1.49
N MET A 232 -0.62 -7.23 1.29
CA MET A 232 0.75 -7.40 1.75
C MET A 232 0.84 -7.48 3.28
N ALA A 233 0.08 -6.65 4.00
CA ALA A 233 0.01 -6.69 5.45
C ALA A 233 -0.52 -8.05 5.96
N GLN A 234 -1.55 -8.59 5.30
CA GLN A 234 -2.07 -9.92 5.58
C GLN A 234 -1.00 -11.01 5.36
N GLN A 235 -0.32 -11.01 4.22
CA GLN A 235 0.75 -11.97 3.93
C GLN A 235 1.89 -11.91 4.95
N LEU A 236 2.28 -10.69 5.37
CA LEU A 236 3.29 -10.49 6.40
C LEU A 236 2.85 -11.10 7.74
N LEU A 237 1.59 -10.86 8.11
CA LEU A 237 1.02 -11.33 9.37
C LEU A 237 0.87 -12.85 9.40
N GLU A 238 0.38 -13.45 8.32
CA GLU A 238 0.30 -14.90 8.14
C GLU A 238 1.70 -15.54 8.20
N GLY A 239 2.68 -14.99 7.48
CA GLY A 239 4.06 -15.51 7.50
C GLY A 239 4.72 -15.40 8.88
N THR A 240 4.46 -14.31 9.62
CA THR A 240 4.95 -14.14 11.00
C THR A 240 4.30 -15.16 11.93
N ARG A 241 2.98 -15.35 11.81
CA ARG A 241 2.22 -16.34 12.58
C ARG A 241 2.71 -17.76 12.32
N GLU A 242 2.93 -18.14 11.07
CA GLU A 242 3.48 -19.45 10.69
C GLU A 242 4.89 -19.67 11.25
N ASN A 243 5.76 -18.66 11.15
CA ASN A 243 7.10 -18.71 11.72
C ASN A 243 7.06 -18.91 13.24
N MET A 244 6.14 -18.22 13.92
CA MET A 244 5.94 -18.38 15.34
C MET A 244 5.49 -19.80 15.72
N ILE A 245 4.48 -20.35 15.01
CA ILE A 245 4.04 -21.74 15.22
C ILE A 245 5.20 -22.71 15.05
N MET A 246 6.01 -22.53 13.99
CA MET A 246 7.18 -23.36 13.73
C MET A 246 8.22 -23.26 14.87
N SER A 247 8.45 -22.06 15.37
CA SER A 247 9.39 -21.80 16.47
C SER A 247 8.95 -22.50 17.77
N LEU A 248 7.67 -22.38 18.12
CA LEU A 248 7.09 -23.09 19.27
C LEU A 248 7.15 -24.62 19.11
N HIS A 249 6.97 -25.12 17.89
CA HIS A 249 7.07 -26.55 17.60
C HIS A 249 8.51 -27.07 17.73
N MET A 250 9.51 -26.30 17.29
CA MET A 250 10.93 -26.64 17.49
C MET A 250 11.30 -26.65 18.98
N GLU A 251 10.85 -25.65 19.73
CA GLU A 251 11.07 -25.57 21.18
C GLU A 251 10.39 -26.74 21.91
N SER A 252 9.16 -27.11 21.51
CA SER A 252 8.47 -28.27 22.07
C SER A 252 9.20 -29.60 21.83
N MET A 253 9.99 -29.72 20.76
CA MET A 253 10.79 -30.93 20.50
C MET A 253 12.07 -30.95 21.36
N GLU A 254 12.68 -29.79 21.60
CA GLU A 254 13.86 -29.67 22.46
C GLU A 254 13.56 -30.09 23.90
N PHE A 255 12.39 -29.71 24.44
CA PHE A 255 11.97 -30.12 25.78
C PHE A 255 11.77 -31.64 25.94
N THR A 256 11.37 -32.35 24.88
CA THR A 256 11.17 -33.82 24.97
C THR A 256 12.49 -34.57 25.05
N ASP A 257 13.54 -34.07 24.41
CA ASP A 257 14.86 -34.72 24.41
C ASP A 257 15.54 -34.58 25.77
N GLU A 258 15.38 -33.43 26.44
CA GLU A 258 15.94 -33.20 27.79
C GLU A 258 15.27 -34.10 28.86
N GLU A 259 13.94 -34.24 28.84
CA GLU A 259 13.24 -35.11 29.80
C GLU A 259 13.61 -36.59 29.64
N ASP A 260 13.80 -37.05 28.41
CA ASP A 260 14.20 -38.42 28.11
C ASP A 260 15.67 -38.67 28.49
N GLU A 261 16.56 -37.69 28.32
CA GLU A 261 17.94 -37.76 28.81
C GLU A 261 18.00 -37.79 30.35
N GLU A 262 17.24 -36.94 31.04
CA GLU A 262 17.16 -36.97 32.51
C GLU A 262 16.60 -38.30 33.03
N ARG A 263 15.55 -38.84 32.40
CA ARG A 263 15.01 -40.16 32.77
C ARG A 263 15.99 -41.28 32.50
N PHE A 264 16.73 -41.21 31.40
CA PHE A 264 17.78 -42.17 31.09
C PHE A 264 18.87 -42.14 32.16
N ILE A 265 19.36 -40.96 32.54
CA ILE A 265 20.36 -40.78 33.61
C ILE A 265 19.84 -41.30 34.95
N ALA A 266 18.58 -41.02 35.29
CA ALA A 266 17.97 -41.49 36.55
C ALA A 266 17.79 -43.02 36.63
N SER A 267 17.89 -43.73 35.50
CA SER A 267 17.72 -45.19 35.43
C SER A 267 19.02 -46.00 35.59
N ILE A 268 20.18 -45.34 35.53
CA ILE A 268 21.53 -45.94 35.68
C ILE A 268 21.92 -46.00 37.15
#